data_AF-L1KJ99-F1
#
_entry.id   AF-L1KJ99-F1
#
_cell.length_a   1.000
_cell.length_b   1.000
_cell.length_c   1.000
_cell.angle_alpha   90.00
_cell.angle_beta   90.00
_cell.angle_gamma   90.00
#
_symmetry.space_group_name_H-M   'P 1'
#
loop_
_entity.id
_entity.type
_entity.pdbx_description
1 polymer ?
#
loop_
_entity_poly.entity_id
_entity_poly.type
_entity_poly.pdbx_seq_one_letter_code
_entity_poly.pdbx_strand_id
1 'polypeptide(L)'
;MDPRGGDCRTQARYFATLAVPGGETLTGQQEELARAVLEVVLLAGLPPYNIEAAADGEETGVALVPEGHRTLRVVWQQDPTAAHYLPVGLCDAQQAAMNQALRMILSTHRFWIADGPLGEAPLVLGPTRHDGGRA
;
A
#
# COMPACT_ATOMS: atom_id res chain seq x y z
N MET A 1 -18.81 -5.90 6.04
CA MET A 1 -18.77 -4.41 5.98
C MET A 1 -18.91 -4.02 4.51
N ASP A 2 -19.75 -3.06 4.14
CA ASP A 2 -19.93 -2.64 2.73
C ASP A 2 -18.71 -1.82 2.25
N PRO A 3 -17.93 -2.29 1.25
CA PRO A 3 -16.74 -1.60 0.76
C PRO A 3 -17.05 -0.36 -0.09
N ARG A 4 -18.33 -0.06 -0.39
CA ARG A 4 -18.72 1.06 -1.28
C ARG A 4 -19.44 2.22 -0.59
N GLY A 5 -19.69 2.12 0.71
CA GLY A 5 -20.48 3.12 1.46
C GLY A 5 -19.83 3.66 2.74
N GLY A 6 -18.62 3.20 3.09
CA GLY A 6 -17.96 3.60 4.32
C GLY A 6 -17.09 4.86 4.17
N ASP A 7 -16.96 5.62 5.26
CA ASP A 7 -15.99 6.72 5.35
C ASP A 7 -14.56 6.18 5.20
N CYS A 8 -14.01 6.30 3.98
CA CYS A 8 -12.68 5.82 3.62
C CYS A 8 -11.61 6.40 4.54
N ARG A 9 -11.80 7.62 5.06
CA ARG A 9 -10.87 8.24 6.00
C ARG A 9 -10.88 7.54 7.35
N THR A 10 -12.05 7.20 7.87
CA THR A 10 -12.18 6.45 9.13
C THR A 10 -11.61 5.05 8.98
N GLN A 11 -11.88 4.37 7.86
CA GLN A 11 -11.29 3.05 7.58
C GLN A 11 -9.77 3.12 7.42
N ALA A 12 -9.24 4.12 6.71
CA ALA A 12 -7.80 4.31 6.55
C ALA A 12 -7.08 4.53 7.88
N ARG A 13 -7.72 5.22 8.84
CA ARG A 13 -7.19 5.35 10.21
C ARG A 13 -7.12 4.02 10.94
N TYR A 14 -8.15 3.20 10.82
CA TYR A 14 -8.19 1.87 11.43
C TYR A 14 -7.09 0.97 10.85
N PHE A 15 -6.92 0.95 9.53
CA PHE A 15 -5.95 0.08 8.87
C PHE A 15 -4.50 0.58 8.89
N ALA A 16 -4.24 1.84 9.27
CA ALA A 16 -2.91 2.46 9.15
C ALA A 16 -1.77 1.65 9.80
N THR A 17 -2.03 1.00 10.94
CA THR A 17 -1.05 0.14 11.62
C THR A 17 -1.25 -1.35 11.32
N LEU A 18 -2.45 -1.76 10.92
CA LEU A 18 -2.78 -3.15 10.61
C LEU A 18 -2.29 -3.58 9.23
N ALA A 19 -2.11 -2.62 8.31
CA ALA A 19 -1.63 -2.86 6.96
C ALA A 19 -0.10 -3.14 6.89
N VAL A 20 0.58 -3.24 8.04
CA VAL A 20 2.02 -3.52 8.13
C VAL A 20 2.21 -5.02 8.41
N PRO A 21 2.78 -5.83 7.49
CA PRO A 21 2.84 -7.29 7.62
C PRO A 21 3.57 -7.81 8.87
N GLY A 22 4.62 -7.12 9.32
CA GLY A 22 5.37 -7.46 10.53
C GLY A 22 4.85 -6.82 11.81
N GLY A 23 3.80 -5.97 11.71
CA GLY A 23 3.30 -5.19 12.83
C GLY A 23 4.31 -4.17 13.36
N GLU A 24 5.30 -3.76 12.54
CA GLU A 24 6.28 -2.77 12.95
C GLU A 24 5.59 -1.43 13.29
N THR A 25 6.02 -0.81 14.38
CA THR A 25 5.51 0.50 14.78
C THR A 25 5.94 1.55 13.76
N LEU A 26 4.96 2.19 13.14
CA LEU A 26 5.19 3.34 12.28
C LEU A 26 5.59 4.56 13.13
N THR A 27 6.46 5.41 12.60
CA THR A 27 6.64 6.76 13.16
C THR A 27 5.39 7.59 12.93
N GLY A 28 5.17 8.68 13.70
CA GLY A 28 4.00 9.54 13.50
C GLY A 28 3.84 10.07 12.07
N GLN A 29 4.95 10.37 11.38
CA GLN A 29 4.91 10.79 9.97
C GLN A 29 4.58 9.64 9.01
N GLN A 30 5.06 8.43 9.29
CA GLN A 30 4.68 7.24 8.53
C GLN A 30 3.22 6.86 8.78
N GLU A 31 2.68 7.04 9.98
CA GLU A 31 1.25 6.82 10.24
C GLU A 31 0.38 7.80 9.44
N GLU A 32 0.75 9.08 9.42
CA GLU A 32 0.04 10.09 8.61
C GLU A 32 0.10 9.74 7.12
N LEU A 33 1.28 9.32 6.63
CA LEU A 33 1.44 8.88 5.25
C LEU A 33 0.64 7.60 4.96
N ALA A 34 0.64 6.64 5.89
CA ALA A 34 -0.11 5.39 5.78
C ALA A 34 -1.61 5.67 5.66
N ARG A 35 -2.16 6.56 6.49
CA ARG A 35 -3.57 6.97 6.41
C ARG A 35 -3.90 7.58 5.05
N ALA A 36 -3.05 8.48 4.55
CA ALA A 36 -3.27 9.11 3.25
C ALA A 36 -3.23 8.09 2.10
N VAL A 37 -2.26 7.17 2.12
CA VAL A 37 -2.14 6.09 1.13
C VAL A 37 -3.36 5.18 1.19
N LEU A 38 -3.78 4.74 2.37
CA LEU A 38 -4.89 3.81 2.55
C LEU A 38 -6.24 4.42 2.17
N GLU A 39 -6.44 5.72 2.40
CA GLU A 39 -7.64 6.43 1.94
C GLU A 39 -7.77 6.30 0.41
N VAL A 40 -6.67 6.46 -0.33
CA VAL A 40 -6.65 6.32 -1.79
C VAL A 40 -6.80 4.87 -2.25
N VAL A 41 -6.16 3.92 -1.56
CA VAL A 41 -6.32 2.48 -1.81
C VAL A 41 -7.79 2.07 -1.70
N LEU A 42 -8.46 2.50 -0.64
CA LEU A 42 -9.88 2.26 -0.40
C LEU A 42 -10.77 2.93 -1.46
N LEU A 43 -10.47 4.18 -1.82
CA LEU A 43 -11.18 4.90 -2.90
C LEU A 43 -11.03 4.19 -4.27
N ALA A 44 -9.89 3.53 -4.51
CA ALA A 44 -9.66 2.72 -5.70
C ALA A 44 -10.34 1.34 -5.63
N GLY A 45 -11.01 1.01 -4.52
CA GLY A 45 -11.68 -0.27 -4.30
C GLY A 45 -10.73 -1.44 -4.03
N LEU A 46 -9.47 -1.16 -3.69
CA LEU A 46 -8.50 -2.18 -3.33
C LEU A 46 -8.58 -2.47 -1.82
N PRO A 47 -8.53 -3.74 -1.40
CA PRO A 47 -8.53 -4.08 0.02
C PRO A 47 -7.18 -3.74 0.65
N PRO A 48 -7.14 -3.03 1.80
CA PRO A 48 -5.95 -3.00 2.64
C PRO A 48 -5.61 -4.41 3.15
N TYR A 49 -4.32 -4.71 3.26
CA TYR A 49 -3.87 -5.84 4.06
C TYR A 49 -4.28 -5.64 5.53
N ASN A 50 -4.53 -6.73 6.24
CA ASN A 50 -4.82 -6.71 7.66
C ASN A 50 -4.04 -7.83 8.36
N ILE A 51 -3.06 -7.47 9.20
CA ILE A 51 -2.25 -8.42 9.97
C ILE A 51 -3.10 -9.33 10.88
N GLU A 52 -4.24 -8.83 11.38
CA GLU A 52 -5.13 -9.65 12.21
C GLU A 52 -5.82 -10.73 11.36
N ALA A 53 -6.29 -10.39 10.15
CA ALA A 53 -6.91 -11.34 9.24
C ALA A 53 -5.88 -12.30 8.62
N ALA A 54 -4.65 -11.83 8.45
CA ALA A 54 -3.53 -12.66 8.01
C ALA A 54 -3.24 -13.81 8.99
N ALA A 55 -3.40 -13.58 10.30
CA ALA A 55 -3.28 -14.66 11.30
C ALA A 55 -4.31 -15.78 11.11
N ASP A 56 -5.43 -15.48 10.45
CA ASP A 56 -6.49 -16.43 10.08
C ASP A 56 -6.35 -16.96 8.63
N GLY A 57 -5.25 -16.63 7.93
CA GLY A 57 -4.95 -17.07 6.57
C GLY A 57 -5.46 -16.16 5.45
N GLU A 58 -6.04 -15.01 5.78
CA GLU A 58 -6.51 -14.01 4.80
C GLU A 58 -5.42 -12.95 4.51
N GLU A 59 -4.28 -13.40 4.00
CA GLU A 59 -3.08 -12.56 3.85
C GLU A 59 -3.08 -11.64 2.61
N THR A 60 -4.22 -11.43 1.93
CA THR A 60 -4.25 -10.72 0.63
C THR A 60 -4.65 -9.26 0.78
N GLY A 61 -3.90 -8.35 0.14
CA GLY A 61 -4.29 -6.93 0.09
C GLY A 61 -3.12 -5.99 -0.11
N VAL A 62 -3.38 -4.68 -0.04
CA VAL A 62 -2.33 -3.65 -0.10
C VAL A 62 -1.68 -3.49 1.27
N ALA A 63 -0.42 -3.91 1.36
CA ALA A 63 0.43 -3.78 2.53
C ALA A 63 1.33 -2.54 2.45
N LEU A 64 1.73 -2.04 3.63
CA LEU A 64 2.64 -0.92 3.81
C LEU A 64 3.90 -1.40 4.52
N VAL A 65 5.04 -1.29 3.85
CA VAL A 65 6.34 -1.66 4.41
C VAL A 65 7.11 -0.38 4.72
N PRO A 66 7.41 -0.06 5.99
CA PRO A 66 8.18 1.12 6.32
C PRO A 66 9.61 1.01 5.81
N GLU A 67 10.05 2.02 5.07
CA GLU A 67 11.45 2.17 4.65
C GLU A 67 12.02 3.48 5.22
N GLY A 68 13.07 3.39 6.01
CA GLY A 68 13.64 4.54 6.71
C GLY A 68 12.65 5.23 7.67
N HIS A 69 12.78 6.54 7.83
CA HIS A 69 12.04 7.30 8.86
C HIS A 69 10.73 7.93 8.38
N ARG A 70 10.50 8.04 7.07
CA ARG A 70 9.41 8.86 6.51
C ARG A 70 8.77 8.28 5.26
N THR A 71 9.21 7.11 4.82
CA THR A 71 8.78 6.53 3.54
C THR A 71 8.10 5.20 3.76
N LEU A 72 7.20 4.87 2.84
CA LEU A 72 6.44 3.62 2.84
C LEU A 72 6.51 3.01 1.45
N ARG A 73 6.92 1.75 1.36
CA ARG A 73 6.71 0.94 0.17
C ARG A 73 5.31 0.36 0.22
N VAL A 74 4.57 0.54 -0.88
CA VAL A 74 3.18 0.08 -1.00
C VAL A 74 3.18 -1.17 -1.86
N VAL A 75 2.86 -2.32 -1.26
CA VAL A 75 3.05 -3.64 -1.86
C VAL A 75 1.70 -4.34 -1.97
N TRP A 76 1.43 -4.98 -3.11
CA TRP A 76 0.35 -5.96 -3.17
C TRP A 76 0.82 -7.27 -2.56
N GLN A 77 0.20 -7.70 -1.47
CA GLN A 77 0.39 -9.01 -0.88
C GLN A 77 -0.54 -9.99 -1.59
N GLN A 78 0.05 -10.94 -2.34
CA GLN A 78 -0.69 -12.02 -2.98
C GLN A 78 -1.12 -13.05 -1.94
N ASP A 79 -2.26 -13.70 -2.20
CA ASP A 79 -2.70 -14.87 -1.44
C ASP A 79 -1.62 -15.97 -1.53
N PRO A 80 -0.97 -16.35 -0.41
CA PRO A 80 0.10 -17.34 -0.43
C PRO A 80 -0.42 -18.74 -0.79
N THR A 81 -1.66 -19.06 -0.40
CA THR A 81 -2.32 -20.33 -0.74
C THR A 81 -2.57 -20.40 -2.23
N ALA A 82 -3.13 -19.35 -2.83
CA ALA A 82 -3.36 -19.33 -4.28
C ALA A 82 -2.03 -19.35 -5.05
N ALA A 83 -1.05 -18.55 -4.61
CA ALA A 83 0.27 -18.47 -5.24
C ALA A 83 1.01 -19.81 -5.26
N HIS A 84 0.80 -20.67 -4.25
CA HIS A 84 1.41 -22.01 -4.18
C HIS A 84 1.03 -22.91 -5.38
N TYR A 85 -0.16 -22.72 -5.95
CA TYR A 85 -0.67 -23.54 -7.05
C TYR A 85 -0.48 -22.90 -8.43
N LEU A 86 0.07 -21.69 -8.51
CA LEU A 86 0.26 -20.96 -9.76
C LEU A 86 1.72 -21.07 -10.24
N PRO A 87 1.96 -21.07 -11.58
CA PRO A 87 3.31 -20.96 -12.10
C PRO A 87 3.99 -19.66 -11.63
N VAL A 88 5.25 -19.73 -11.22
CA VAL A 88 6.02 -18.59 -10.71
C VAL A 88 5.96 -17.38 -11.66
N GLY A 89 6.14 -17.60 -12.98
CA GLY A 89 6.09 -16.53 -13.96
C GLY A 89 4.71 -15.83 -14.06
N LEU A 90 3.62 -16.51 -13.70
CA LEU A 90 2.30 -15.88 -13.60
C LEU A 90 2.20 -15.02 -12.34
N CYS A 91 2.68 -15.52 -11.20
CA CYS A 91 2.73 -14.74 -9.94
C CYS A 91 3.56 -13.47 -10.12
N ASP A 92 4.73 -13.57 -10.77
CA ASP A 92 5.60 -12.43 -11.08
C ASP A 92 4.91 -11.41 -11.98
N ALA A 93 4.24 -11.87 -13.04
CA ALA A 93 3.50 -10.99 -13.94
C ALA A 93 2.33 -10.29 -13.24
N GLN A 94 1.59 -11.00 -12.38
CA GLN A 94 0.54 -10.44 -11.55
C GLN A 94 1.11 -9.39 -10.58
N GLN A 95 2.24 -9.67 -9.94
CA GLN A 95 2.87 -8.74 -9.01
C GLN A 95 3.33 -7.47 -9.73
N ALA A 96 3.98 -7.60 -10.89
CA ALA A 96 4.41 -6.46 -11.69
C ALA A 96 3.23 -5.60 -12.16
N ALA A 97 2.14 -6.23 -12.60
CA ALA A 97 0.93 -5.53 -13.00
C ALA A 97 0.30 -4.76 -11.81
N MET A 98 0.23 -5.39 -10.64
CA MET A 98 -0.27 -4.74 -9.42
C MET A 98 0.62 -3.57 -8.99
N ASN A 99 1.94 -3.73 -9.02
CA ASN A 99 2.89 -2.66 -8.70
C ASN A 99 2.73 -1.46 -9.66
N GLN A 100 2.51 -1.72 -10.95
CA GLN A 100 2.26 -0.67 -11.95
C GLN A 100 0.91 0.03 -11.71
N ALA A 101 -0.15 -0.73 -11.39
CA ALA A 101 -1.46 -0.17 -11.06
C ALA A 101 -1.40 0.70 -9.80
N LEU A 102 -0.77 0.23 -8.73
CA LEU A 102 -0.58 1.00 -7.49
C LEU A 102 0.18 2.29 -7.75
N ARG A 103 1.27 2.23 -8.54
CA ARG A 103 2.01 3.44 -8.92
C ARG A 103 1.13 4.43 -9.66
N MET A 104 0.34 3.98 -10.62
CA MET A 104 -0.58 4.83 -11.39
C MET A 104 -1.65 5.47 -10.49
N ILE A 105 -2.26 4.71 -9.59
CA ILE A 105 -3.24 5.21 -8.61
C ILE A 105 -2.60 6.29 -7.75
N LEU A 106 -1.48 5.99 -7.10
CA LEU A 106 -0.79 6.93 -6.21
C LEU A 106 -0.33 8.20 -6.94
N SER A 107 0.22 8.09 -8.15
CA SER A 107 0.62 9.24 -8.96
C SER A 107 -0.58 10.09 -9.38
N THR A 108 -1.72 9.48 -9.71
CA THR A 108 -2.98 10.19 -10.04
C THR A 108 -3.44 11.05 -8.86
N HIS A 109 -3.27 10.53 -7.64
CA HIS A 109 -3.54 11.25 -6.39
C HIS A 109 -2.36 12.13 -5.92
N ARG A 110 -1.39 12.42 -6.79
CA ARG A 110 -0.28 13.38 -6.59
C ARG A 110 0.73 13.01 -5.49
N PHE A 111 0.75 11.77 -5.03
CA PHE A 111 1.81 11.29 -4.15
C PHE A 111 3.18 11.45 -4.80
N TRP A 112 4.16 11.85 -3.99
CA TRP A 112 5.54 11.84 -4.41
C TRP A 112 6.10 10.43 -4.28
N ILE A 113 6.37 9.79 -5.42
CA ILE A 113 6.87 8.42 -5.51
C ILE A 113 8.31 8.48 -6.03
N ALA A 114 9.20 7.68 -5.45
CA ALA A 114 10.56 7.53 -5.98
C ALA A 114 10.54 6.91 -7.38
N ASP A 115 11.48 7.36 -8.22
CA ASP A 115 11.78 6.69 -9.49
C ASP A 115 12.34 5.29 -9.21
N GLY A 116 11.91 4.31 -9.98
CA GLY A 116 12.36 2.93 -9.84
C GLY A 116 12.02 2.11 -11.08
N PRO A 117 12.58 0.90 -11.21
CA PRO A 117 12.29 0.00 -12.32
C PRO A 117 10.78 -0.27 -12.48
N LEU A 118 10.35 -0.43 -13.73
CA LEU A 118 9.01 -0.90 -14.03
C LEU A 118 8.81 -2.29 -13.43
N GLY A 119 7.71 -2.48 -12.70
CA GLY A 119 7.39 -3.72 -12.02
C GLY A 119 7.79 -3.77 -10.54
N GLU A 120 8.56 -2.80 -10.03
CA GLU A 120 8.81 -2.69 -8.59
C GLU A 120 7.67 -1.94 -7.85
N ALA A 121 7.42 -2.37 -6.61
CA ALA A 121 6.43 -1.76 -5.74
C ALA A 121 6.77 -0.28 -5.48
N PRO A 122 5.80 0.64 -5.59
CA PRO A 122 6.04 2.07 -5.44
C PRO A 122 6.50 2.43 -4.02
N LEU A 123 7.58 3.22 -3.94
CA LEU A 123 8.08 3.81 -2.71
C LEU A 123 7.56 5.25 -2.60
N VAL A 124 6.66 5.48 -1.64
CA VAL A 124 6.03 6.78 -1.40
C VAL A 124 6.87 7.58 -0.40
N LEU A 125 7.27 8.78 -0.83
CA LEU A 125 8.12 9.71 -0.09
C LEU A 125 7.29 10.76 0.68
N GLY A 126 6.05 10.98 0.26
CA GLY A 126 5.13 11.94 0.88
C GLY A 126 3.87 12.20 0.03
N PRO A 127 2.88 12.93 0.58
CA PRO A 127 1.60 13.17 -0.09
C PRO A 127 1.70 14.13 -1.29
N THR A 128 2.71 15.00 -1.33
CA THR A 128 3.00 15.87 -2.47
C THR A 128 4.50 16.08 -2.60
N ARG A 129 4.97 16.31 -3.83
CA ARG A 129 6.36 16.72 -4.08
C ARG A 129 6.52 18.12 -3.51
N HIS A 130 7.23 18.27 -2.40
CA HIS A 130 7.73 19.58 -2.01
C HIS A 130 8.80 19.96 -3.04
N ASP A 131 8.40 20.67 -4.08
CA ASP A 131 9.35 21.50 -4.81
C ASP A 131 9.91 22.48 -3.78
N GLY A 132 11.16 22.27 -3.39
CA GLY A 132 11.85 23.09 -2.42
C GLY A 132 11.93 24.53 -2.90
N GLY A 133 10.89 25.30 -2.63
CA GLY A 133 10.87 26.74 -2.72
C GLY A 133 11.75 27.30 -1.61
N ARG A 134 13.06 27.38 -1.89
CA ARG A 134 13.85 28.47 -1.34
C ARG A 134 13.41 29.74 -2.05
N ALA A 135 12.70 30.60 -1.33
CA ALA A 135 12.70 32.04 -1.51
C ALA A 135 12.88 32.66 -0.13
#